data_AF-X1LGL6-F1
#
_entry.id   AF-X1LGL6-F1
#
_cell.length_a   1.000
_cell.length_b   1.000
_cell.length_c   1.000
_cell.angle_alpha   90.00
_cell.angle_beta   90.00
_cell.angle_gamma   90.00
#
_symmetry.space_group_name_H-M   'P 1'
#
loop_
_entity.id
_entity.type
_entity.pdbx_description
1 polymer ?
#
loop_
_entity_poly.entity_id
_entity_poly.type
_entity_poly.pdbx_seq_one_letter_code
_entity_poly.pdbx_strand_id
1 'polypeptide(L)' 'REVMIEKAKRFNLNTRQQKVLLYLMEGKRASVEDIRQKYNLVRRTVQRDLSKMVDLGLVKEITKSKTDPTRYYELL' A
#
# COMPACT_ATOMS: atom_id res chain seq x y z
N ARG A 1 -15.57 0.30 -1.36
CA ARG A 1 -14.84 1.00 -0.28
C ARG A 1 -15.11 0.37 1.09
N GLU A 2 -16.36 0.14 1.48
CA GLU A 2 -16.73 -0.45 2.79
C GLU A 2 -16.14 -1.84 3.05
N VAL A 3 -16.18 -2.74 2.06
CA VAL A 3 -15.59 -4.10 2.16
C VAL A 3 -14.09 -4.06 2.46
N MET A 4 -13.36 -3.06 1.94
CA MET A 4 -11.91 -2.91 2.13
C MET A 4 -11.58 -2.44 3.55
N ILE A 5 -12.39 -1.51 4.08
CA ILE A 5 -12.27 -1.01 5.46
C ILE A 5 -12.56 -2.14 6.45
N GLU A 6 -13.57 -2.95 6.17
CA GLU A 6 -13.91 -4.13 6.97
C GLU A 6 -12.76 -5.16 6.95
N LYS A 7 -12.19 -5.45 5.77
CA LYS A 7 -10.99 -6.29 5.66
C LYS A 7 -9.79 -5.70 6.42
N ALA A 8 -9.54 -4.40 6.32
CA ALA A 8 -8.45 -3.72 7.02
C ALA A 8 -8.58 -3.83 8.54
N LYS A 9 -9.81 -3.72 9.08
CA LYS A 9 -10.11 -3.96 10.49
C LYS A 9 -9.86 -5.40 10.89
N ARG A 10 -10.30 -6.37 10.08
CA ARG A 10 -10.09 -7.81 10.31
C ARG A 10 -8.62 -8.21 10.36
N PHE A 11 -7.75 -7.52 9.61
CA PHE A 11 -6.32 -7.85 9.53
C PHE A 11 -5.42 -7.09 10.51
N ASN A 12 -5.98 -6.38 11.50
CA ASN A 12 -5.23 -5.63 12.52
C ASN A 12 -4.15 -4.73 11.91
N LEU A 13 -4.49 -4.01 10.83
CA LEU A 13 -3.58 -3.00 10.27
C LEU A 13 -3.37 -1.88 11.30
N ASN A 14 -2.11 -1.48 11.51
CA ASN A 14 -1.83 -0.34 12.38
C ASN A 14 -2.27 0.98 11.70
N THR A 15 -2.34 2.07 12.47
CA THR A 15 -2.80 3.38 11.99
C THR A 15 -2.06 3.86 10.74
N ARG A 16 -0.76 3.59 10.63
CA ARG A 16 0.05 3.96 9.47
C ARG A 16 -0.34 3.15 8.23
N GLN A 17 -0.49 1.84 8.38
CA GLN A 17 -0.95 0.94 7.32
C GLN A 17 -2.35 1.31 6.84
N GLN A 18 -3.26 1.65 7.75
CA GLN A 18 -4.60 2.12 7.40
C GLN A 18 -4.56 3.41 6.57
N LYS A 19 -3.70 4.37 6.93
CA LYS A 19 -3.51 5.61 6.15
C LYS A 19 -2.99 5.33 4.74
N VAL A 20 -1.99 4.46 4.60
CA VAL A 20 -1.47 4.06 3.28
C VAL A 20 -2.54 3.38 2.43
N LEU A 21 -3.32 2.48 3.03
CA LEU A 21 -4.44 1.84 2.32
C LEU A 21 -5.50 2.86 1.88
N LEU A 22 -5.86 3.80 2.76
CA LEU A 22 -6.80 4.87 2.43
C LEU A 22 -6.29 5.74 1.28
N TYR A 23 -5.00 6.08 1.26
CA TYR A 23 -4.38 6.82 0.16
C TYR A 23 -4.54 6.11 -1.19
N LEU A 24 -4.32 4.80 -1.23
CA LEU A 24 -4.56 3.98 -2.42
C LEU A 24 -6.04 3.93 -2.82
N MET A 25 -6.98 4.11 -1.87
CA MET A 25 -8.42 4.21 -2.14
C MET A 25 -8.82 5.56 -2.76
N GLU A 26 -8.03 6.60 -2.53
CA GLU A 26 -8.24 7.95 -3.05
C GLU A 26 -7.60 8.14 -4.43
N GLY A 27 -6.39 7.60 -4.64
CA GLY A 27 -5.69 7.59 -5.92
C GLY A 27 -5.37 6.15 -6.32
N LYS A 28 -6.03 5.64 -7.37
CA LYS A 28 -6.06 4.21 -7.78
C LYS A 28 -4.71 3.48 -7.78
N ARG A 29 -3.59 4.18 -7.95
CA ARG A 29 -2.24 3.64 -7.89
C ARG A 29 -1.26 4.61 -7.22
N ALA A 30 -0.27 4.07 -6.53
CA ALA A 30 0.85 4.85 -6.00
C ALA A 30 2.15 4.04 -5.98
N SER A 31 3.28 4.73 -6.19
CA SER A 31 4.61 4.16 -5.99
C SER A 31 5.01 4.21 -4.50
N VAL A 32 6.11 3.52 -4.18
CA VAL A 32 6.75 3.63 -2.86
C VAL A 32 7.12 5.09 -2.56
N GLU A 33 7.57 5.83 -3.57
CA GLU A 33 8.04 7.21 -3.41
C GLU A 33 6.88 8.17 -3.13
N ASP A 34 5.75 8.01 -3.82
CA ASP A 34 4.54 8.83 -3.58
C ASP A 34 4.07 8.72 -2.13
N ILE A 35 3.99 7.49 -1.62
CA ILE A 35 3.57 7.22 -0.23
C ILE A 35 4.63 7.75 0.76
N ARG A 36 5.92 7.56 0.44
CA ARG A 36 7.04 8.03 1.25
C ARG A 36 6.96 9.55 1.46
N GLN A 37 6.77 10.30 0.38
CA GLN A 37 6.68 11.76 0.41
C GLN A 37 5.40 12.22 1.11
N LYS A 38 4.25 11.62 0.77
CA LYS A 38 2.94 11.99 1.35
C LYS A 38 2.90 11.89 2.88
N TYR A 39 3.53 10.86 3.44
CA TYR A 39 3.47 10.56 4.88
C TYR A 39 4.80 10.80 5.61
N ASN A 40 5.81 11.35 4.94
CA ASN A 40 7.16 11.55 5.46
C ASN A 40 7.73 10.28 6.15
N LEU A 41 7.64 9.15 5.46
CA LEU A 41 8.09 7.85 5.97
C LEU A 41 9.46 7.49 5.42
N VAL A 42 10.15 6.54 6.07
CA VAL A 42 11.35 5.93 5.50
C VAL A 42 10.95 4.89 4.46
N ARG A 43 11.69 4.79 3.35
CA ARG A 43 11.42 3.88 2.22
C ARG A 43 11.18 2.43 2.68
N ARG A 44 12.02 1.90 3.58
CA ARG A 44 11.90 0.54 4.12
C ARG A 44 10.60 0.29 4.87
N THR A 45 10.07 1.30 5.55
CA THR A 45 8.78 1.22 6.25
C THR A 45 7.63 1.09 5.27
N VAL A 46 7.63 1.91 4.22
CA VAL A 46 6.62 1.86 3.15
C VAL A 46 6.66 0.50 2.44
N GLN A 47 7.85 0.01 2.07
CA GLN A 47 8.02 -1.30 1.46
C GLN A 47 7.50 -2.45 2.34
N ARG A 48 7.79 -2.42 3.65
CA ARG A 48 7.30 -3.44 4.59
C ARG A 48 5.78 -3.39 4.73
N ASP A 49 5.20 -2.20 4.83
CA ASP A 49 3.75 -2.04 4.97
C ASP A 49 3.02 -2.50 3.69
N LEU A 50 3.53 -2.15 2.51
CA LEU A 50 2.96 -2.59 1.23
C LEU A 50 3.11 -4.09 1.02
N SER A 51 4.27 -4.68 1.34
CA SER A 51 4.47 -6.14 1.30
C SER A 51 3.41 -6.85 2.14
N LYS A 52 3.19 -6.39 3.39
CA LYS A 52 2.15 -6.95 4.25
C LYS A 52 0.76 -6.83 3.62
N MET A 53 0.43 -5.72 2.97
CA MET A 53 -0.87 -5.56 2.32
C MET A 53 -1.03 -6.45 1.07
N VAL A 54 0.05 -6.71 0.34
CA VAL A 54 0.08 -7.68 -0.76
C VAL A 54 -0.16 -9.09 -0.22
N ASP A 55 0.55 -9.47 0.85
CA ASP A 55 0.40 -10.79 1.49
C ASP A 55 -1.03 -11.01 2.02
N LEU A 56 -1.69 -9.94 2.47
CA LEU A 56 -3.08 -9.95 2.92
C LEU A 56 -4.12 -9.86 1.79
N GLY A 57 -3.69 -9.73 0.52
CA GLY A 57 -4.59 -9.61 -0.62
C GLY A 57 -5.43 -8.32 -0.62
N LEU A 58 -4.90 -7.23 -0.05
CA LEU A 58 -5.56 -5.92 -0.04
C LEU A 58 -5.12 -5.04 -1.21
N VAL A 59 -3.88 -5.22 -1.66
CA VAL A 59 -3.28 -4.47 -2.76
C VAL A 59 -2.52 -5.43 -3.68
N LYS A 60 -2.33 -5.02 -4.92
CA LYS A 60 -1.52 -5.72 -5.91
C LYS A 60 -0.29 -4.89 -6.24
N GLU A 61 0.85 -5.55 -6.30
CA GLU A 61 2.07 -4.96 -6.85
C GLU A 61 2.08 -5.09 -8.38
N ILE A 62 2.29 -3.99 -9.08
CA ILE A 62 2.47 -3.95 -10.54
C ILE A 62 3.92 -3.61 -10.84
N THR A 63 4.61 -4.55 -11.49
CA THR A 63 6.05 -4.45 -11.75
C THR A 63 6.42 -5.33 -12.93
N LYS A 64 7.39 -4.90 -13.76
CA LYS A 64 7.96 -5.69 -14.86
C LYS A 64 9.08 -6.61 -14.41
N SER A 65 9.76 -6.27 -13.32
CA SER A 65 10.88 -7.03 -12.77
C SER A 65 11.12 -6.71 -11.30
N LYS A 66 11.94 -7.53 -10.62
CA LYS A 66 12.24 -7.34 -9.19
C LYS A 66 12.86 -5.97 -8.87
N THR A 67 13.54 -5.33 -9.82
CA THR A 67 14.23 -4.04 -9.65
C THR A 67 13.60 -2.92 -10.50
N ASP A 68 12.36 -3.11 -10.96
CA ASP A 68 11.68 -2.14 -11.81
C ASP A 68 11.46 -0.80 -11.07
N PRO A 69 12.05 0.30 -11.56
CA PRO A 69 11.86 1.62 -10.97
C PRO A 69 10.44 2.16 -11.16
N THR A 70 9.66 1.59 -12.10
CA THR A 70 8.26 1.97 -12.38
C THR A 70 7.24 1.18 -11.57
N ARG A 71 7.69 0.41 -10.56
CA ARG A 71 6.82 -0.34 -9.66
C ARG A 71 5.82 0.57 -8.95
N TYR A 72 4.54 0.19 -9.03
CA TYR A 72 3.46 0.82 -8.29
C TYR A 72 2.53 -0.23 -7.68
N TYR A 73 1.67 0.23 -6.78
CA TYR A 73 0.70 -0.58 -6.07
C TYR A 73 -0.69 -0.03 -6.33
N GLU A 74 -1.66 -0.92 -6.51
CA GLU A 74 -3.07 -0.59 -6.71
C GLU A 74 -3.95 -1.48 -5.83
N LEU A 75 -5.19 -1.05 -5.57
CA LEU A 75 -6.14 -1.85 -4.79
C LEU A 75 -6.64 -3.06 -5.58
N LEU A 76 -6.89 -4.16 -4.86
CA LEU A 76 -7.56 -5.36 -5.38
C LEU A 76 -9.09 -5.25 -5.33
#